data_AF-A0A2E8A8J6-F1
#
_entry.id   AF-A0A2E8A8J6-F1
#
_cell.length_a   1.000
_cell.length_b   1.000
_cell.length_c   1.000
_cell.angle_alpha   90.00
_cell.angle_beta   90.00
_cell.angle_gamma   90.00
#
_symmetry.space_group_name_H-M   'P 1'
#
loop_
_entity.id
_entity.type
_entity.pdbx_description
1 polymer ?
#
loop_
_entity_poly.entity_id
_entity_poly.type
_entity_poly.pdbx_seq_one_letter_code
_entity_poly.pdbx_strand_id
1 'polypeptide(L)'
;MSTKASIISGDWYHLYFQELLSAEPKNVYLELNQPLEFSFSKETIKGQTVENLVVEIPSGMMDEIAIAWIKKRKLQGAVGGPVGHEWGNPDCPWD
;
A
#
# COMPACT_ATOMS: atom_id res chain seq x y z
N MET A 1 -3.37 -24.76 -2.21
CA MET A 1 -4.18 -23.69 -2.82
C MET A 1 -3.80 -22.39 -2.12
N SER A 2 -3.50 -21.32 -2.86
CA SER A 2 -3.19 -19.98 -2.32
C SER A 2 -4.46 -19.14 -2.45
N THR A 3 -4.85 -18.43 -1.38
CA THR A 3 -6.05 -17.58 -1.37
C THR A 3 -5.62 -16.12 -1.26
N LYS A 4 -6.21 -15.23 -2.08
CA LYS A 4 -6.02 -13.78 -1.93
C LYS A 4 -6.75 -13.32 -0.67
N ALA A 5 -6.04 -12.74 0.29
CA ALA A 5 -6.61 -12.12 1.47
C ALA A 5 -6.60 -10.60 1.31
N SER A 6 -7.79 -10.01 1.26
CA SER A 6 -7.98 -8.58 1.05
C SER A 6 -7.57 -7.78 2.28
N ILE A 7 -6.91 -6.63 2.05
CA ILE A 7 -6.68 -5.61 3.07
C ILE A 7 -7.69 -4.47 2.89
N ILE A 8 -7.76 -3.92 1.68
CA ILE A 8 -8.72 -2.89 1.28
C ILE A 8 -8.93 -2.97 -0.23
N SER A 9 -10.15 -2.71 -0.69
CA SER A 9 -10.51 -2.68 -2.10
C SER A 9 -11.49 -1.54 -2.35
N GLY A 10 -11.28 -0.82 -3.43
CA GLY A 10 -12.24 0.11 -4.02
C GLY A 10 -12.45 -0.19 -5.49
N ASP A 11 -13.24 0.63 -6.18
CA ASP A 11 -13.53 0.42 -7.61
C ASP A 11 -12.25 0.40 -8.47
N TRP A 12 -11.25 1.20 -8.08
CA TRP A 12 -10.03 1.44 -8.84
C TRP A 12 -8.79 0.71 -8.30
N TYR A 13 -8.87 0.08 -7.13
CA TYR A 13 -7.70 -0.51 -6.50
C TYR A 13 -8.02 -1.69 -5.59
N HIS A 14 -7.05 -2.58 -5.42
CA HIS A 14 -7.11 -3.69 -4.47
C HIS A 14 -5.75 -3.93 -3.84
N LEU A 15 -5.65 -3.70 -2.53
CA LEU A 15 -4.48 -4.06 -1.72
C LEU A 15 -4.74 -5.41 -1.05
N TYR A 16 -3.88 -6.40 -1.31
CA TYR A 16 -4.02 -7.75 -0.76
C TYR A 16 -2.68 -8.44 -0.55
N PHE A 17 -2.72 -9.56 0.16
CA PHE A 17 -1.61 -10.50 0.23
C PHE A 17 -2.09 -11.91 -0.15
N GLN A 18 -1.15 -12.79 -0.44
CA GLN A 18 -1.45 -14.20 -0.69
C GLN A 18 -1.25 -14.98 0.61
N GLU A 19 -2.32 -15.62 1.09
CA GLU A 19 -2.26 -16.54 2.22
C GLU A 19 -1.73 -17.89 1.76
N LEU A 20 -0.53 -18.20 2.20
CA LEU A 20 0.01 -19.55 2.19
C LEU A 20 -0.36 -20.20 3.52
N LEU A 21 -0.78 -21.46 3.49
CA LEU A 21 -1.29 -22.26 4.62
C LEU A 21 -0.40 -22.29 5.89
N SER A 22 0.81 -21.70 5.89
CA SER A 22 1.78 -21.89 6.97
C SER A 22 2.76 -20.72 7.17
N ALA A 23 2.53 -19.55 6.56
CA ALA A 23 3.42 -18.41 6.75
C ALA A 23 2.67 -17.08 6.78
N GLU A 24 3.10 -16.18 7.66
CA GLU A 24 2.70 -14.77 7.57
C GLU A 24 3.10 -14.22 6.18
N PRO A 25 2.23 -13.43 5.54
CA PRO A 25 2.52 -12.86 4.24
C PRO A 25 3.73 -11.93 4.30
N LYS A 26 4.78 -12.27 3.57
CA LYS A 26 5.98 -11.43 3.42
C LYS A 26 5.78 -10.26 2.46
N ASN A 27 4.90 -10.45 1.48
CA ASN A 27 4.67 -9.52 0.39
C ASN A 27 3.21 -9.06 0.38
N VAL A 28 3.02 -7.83 -0.07
CA VAL A 28 1.71 -7.21 -0.36
C VAL A 28 1.68 -6.83 -1.83
N TYR A 29 0.50 -6.88 -2.43
CA TYR A 29 0.24 -6.56 -3.82
C TYR A 29 -0.77 -5.43 -3.86
N LEU A 30 -0.45 -4.40 -4.64
CA LEU A 30 -1.38 -3.33 -5.00
C LEU A 30 -1.75 -3.51 -6.47
N GLU A 31 -3.01 -3.84 -6.70
CA GLU A 31 -3.61 -3.95 -8.03
C GLU A 31 -4.41 -2.68 -8.30
N LEU A 32 -4.19 -2.06 -9.47
CA LEU A 32 -4.87 -0.84 -9.88
C LEU A 32 -5.71 -1.15 -11.12
N ASN A 33 -7.02 -0.93 -11.01
CA ASN A 33 -7.95 -1.04 -12.13
C ASN A 33 -7.98 0.32 -12.83
N GLN A 34 -7.57 0.35 -14.10
CA GLN A 34 -7.58 1.58 -14.92
C GLN A 34 -6.74 2.73 -14.31
N PRO A 35 -5.40 2.55 -14.17
CA PRO A 35 -4.53 3.62 -13.68
C PRO A 35 -4.63 4.86 -14.56
N LEU A 36 -4.57 6.05 -13.95
CA LEU A 36 -4.65 7.34 -14.65
C LEU A 36 -3.47 7.50 -15.63
N GLU A 37 -2.25 7.29 -15.12
CA GLU A 37 -1.03 7.28 -15.90
C GLU A 37 -0.11 6.19 -15.35
N PHE A 38 0.60 5.49 -16.24
CA PHE A 38 1.69 4.60 -15.84
C PHE A 38 2.81 4.64 -16.87
N SER A 39 4.05 4.49 -16.40
CA SER A 39 5.21 4.30 -17.25
C SER A 39 6.02 3.10 -16.78
N PHE A 40 6.47 2.31 -17.75
CA PHE A 40 7.37 1.19 -17.52
C PHE A 40 8.65 1.43 -18.31
N SER A 41 9.79 1.44 -17.63
CA SER A 41 11.09 1.47 -18.28
C SER A 41 11.92 0.26 -17.89
N LYS A 42 12.69 -0.23 -18.86
CA LYS A 42 13.60 -1.36 -18.69
C LYS A 42 14.92 -0.99 -19.32
N GLU A 43 15.95 -0.85 -18.49
CA GLU A 43 17.28 -0.46 -18.91
C GLU A 43 18.27 -1.59 -18.60
N THR A 44 19.23 -1.83 -19.50
CA THR A 44 20.32 -2.77 -19.25
C THR A 44 21.64 -2.01 -19.18
N ILE A 45 22.23 -1.92 -17.99
CA ILE A 45 23.49 -1.22 -17.74
C ILE A 45 24.51 -2.24 -17.25
N LYS A 46 25.63 -2.39 -17.97
CA LYS A 46 26.73 -3.31 -17.63
C LYS A 46 26.27 -4.76 -17.34
N GLY A 47 25.26 -5.24 -18.08
CA GLY A 47 24.70 -6.58 -17.92
C GLY A 47 23.70 -6.74 -16.77
N GLN A 48 23.43 -5.68 -16.00
CA GLN A 48 22.34 -5.65 -15.03
C GLN A 48 21.11 -5.03 -15.67
N THR A 49 19.96 -5.70 -15.52
CA THR A 49 18.66 -5.18 -15.95
C THR A 49 18.01 -4.46 -14.78
N VAL A 50 17.64 -3.20 -14.99
CA VAL A 50 16.85 -2.39 -14.06
C VAL A 50 15.48 -2.19 -14.68
N GLU A 51 14.44 -2.57 -13.93
CA GLU A 51 13.04 -2.39 -14.31
C GLU A 51 12.43 -1.35 -13.38
N ASN A 52 11.77 -0.34 -13.93
CA ASN A 52 11.09 0.70 -13.18
C ASN A 52 9.62 0.78 -13.63
N LEU A 53 8.72 0.81 -12.67
CA LEU A 53 7.29 1.02 -12.87
C LEU A 53 6.87 2.24 -12.05
N VAL A 54 6.40 3.27 -12.74
CA VAL A 54 5.80 4.46 -12.11
C VAL A 54 4.32 4.46 -12.44
N VAL A 55 3.48 4.68 -11.43
CA VAL A 55 2.03 4.77 -11.60
C VAL A 55 1.53 6.01 -10.86
N GLU A 56 0.67 6.77 -11.50
CA GLU A 56 -0.05 7.86 -10.86
C GLU A 56 -1.19 7.31 -10.00
N ILE A 57 -1.23 7.72 -8.73
CA ILE A 57 -2.27 7.36 -7.77
C ILE A 57 -2.82 8.65 -7.18
N PRO A 58 -4.15 8.89 -7.25
CA PRO A 58 -4.77 10.04 -6.58
C PRO A 58 -4.43 10.07 -5.08
N SER A 59 -4.14 11.25 -4.54
CA SER A 59 -3.70 11.38 -3.14
C SER A 59 -4.67 10.77 -2.13
N GLY A 60 -5.97 11.04 -2.26
CA GLY A 60 -6.98 10.47 -1.36
C GLY A 60 -7.05 8.94 -1.41
N MET A 61 -6.80 8.34 -2.57
CA MET A 61 -6.70 6.88 -2.69
C MET A 61 -5.46 6.35 -1.97
N MET A 62 -4.33 7.05 -2.10
CA MET A 62 -3.10 6.68 -1.40
C MET A 62 -3.25 6.81 0.12
N ASP A 63 -3.97 7.82 0.60
CA ASP A 63 -4.29 8.01 2.03
C ASP A 63 -5.10 6.83 2.58
N GLU A 64 -6.16 6.42 1.86
CA GLU A 64 -6.97 5.25 2.23
C GLU A 64 -6.13 3.97 2.30
N ILE A 65 -5.29 3.74 1.29
CA ILE A 65 -4.37 2.60 1.21
C ILE A 65 -3.39 2.61 2.40
N ALA A 66 -2.77 3.75 2.69
CA ALA A 66 -1.80 3.90 3.77
C ALA A 66 -2.44 3.65 5.14
N ILE A 67 -3.61 4.25 5.42
CA ILE A 67 -4.34 4.06 6.67
C ILE A 67 -4.74 2.59 6.85
N ALA A 68 -5.26 1.95 5.80
CA ALA A 68 -5.64 0.54 5.85
C ALA A 68 -4.44 -0.37 6.15
N TRP A 69 -3.28 -0.07 5.55
CA TRP A 69 -2.05 -0.81 5.80
C TRP A 69 -1.55 -0.66 7.24
N ILE A 70 -1.48 0.57 7.76
CA ILE A 70 -1.06 0.84 9.15
C ILE A 70 -1.97 0.10 10.13
N LYS A 71 -3.29 0.16 9.92
CA LYS A 71 -4.28 -0.56 10.74
C LYS A 71 -4.08 -2.07 10.67
N LYS A 72 -3.91 -2.64 9.48
CA LYS A 72 -3.68 -4.09 9.28
C LYS A 72 -2.44 -4.59 10.02
N ARG A 73 -1.35 -3.81 9.97
CA ARG A 73 -0.06 -4.13 10.59
C ARG A 73 0.05 -3.72 12.06
N LYS A 74 -0.97 -3.04 12.60
CA LYS A 74 -0.99 -2.47 13.95
C LYS A 74 0.19 -1.54 14.24
N LEU A 75 0.50 -0.65 13.28
CA LEU A 75 1.65 0.26 13.35
C LEU A 75 1.32 1.64 13.97
N GLN A 76 0.19 1.77 14.68
CA GLN A 76 -0.24 3.04 15.27
C GLN A 76 0.83 3.64 16.22
N GLY A 77 1.50 2.81 16.99
CA GLY A 77 2.59 3.26 17.87
C GLY A 77 3.80 3.84 17.13
N ALA A 78 4.04 3.43 15.88
CA ALA A 78 5.15 3.95 15.07
C ALA A 78 4.85 5.33 14.48
N VAL A 79 3.57 5.70 14.35
CA VAL A 79 3.12 7.03 13.88
C VAL A 79 2.72 7.96 15.03
N GLY A 80 3.00 7.59 16.29
CA GLY A 80 2.81 8.48 17.44
C GLY A 80 1.35 8.61 17.92
N GLY A 81 0.47 7.66 17.60
CA GLY A 81 -0.91 7.70 18.07
C GLY A 81 -1.89 6.95 17.15
N PRO A 82 -3.20 7.10 17.36
CA PRO A 82 -4.20 6.61 16.42
C PRO A 82 -3.95 7.20 15.02
N VAL A 83 -4.01 6.36 13.97
CA VAL A 83 -3.76 6.80 12.60
C VAL A 83 -4.75 7.88 12.18
N GLY A 84 -4.25 8.99 11.64
CA GLY A 84 -5.02 10.19 11.27
C GLY A 84 -5.31 11.13 12.43
N HIS A 85 -4.84 10.81 13.65
CA HIS A 85 -4.97 11.62 14.86
C HIS A 85 -3.67 11.52 15.67
N GLU A 86 -2.54 11.66 14.99
CA GLU A 86 -1.23 11.58 15.60
C GLU A 86 -1.04 12.74 16.60
N TRP A 87 -0.34 12.52 17.71
CA TRP A 87 -0.06 13.61 18.66
C TRP A 87 0.71 14.75 17.97
N GLY A 88 0.17 15.97 18.08
CA GLY A 88 0.71 17.17 17.42
C GLY A 88 0.22 17.39 15.99
N ASN A 89 -0.66 16.53 15.46
CA ASN A 89 -1.39 16.79 14.23
C ASN A 89 -2.45 17.89 14.49
N PRO A 90 -2.55 18.95 13.64
CA PRO A 90 -3.56 20.00 13.78
C PRO A 90 -5.01 19.49 13.87
N ASP A 91 -5.28 18.32 13.31
CA ASP A 91 -6.60 17.68 13.28
C ASP A 91 -6.80 16.65 14.41
N CYS A 92 -5.89 16.54 15.38
CA CYS A 92 -6.07 15.69 16.55
C CYS A 92 -7.12 16.30 17.51
N PRO A 93 -8.26 15.65 17.79
CA PRO A 93 -9.29 16.17 18.71
C PRO A 93 -8.87 16.04 20.18
N TRP A 94 -7.72 15.45 20.45
CA TRP A 94 -7.16 15.24 21.78
C TRP A 94 -5.84 16.00 21.86
N ASP A 95 -5.95 17.29 22.17
CA ASP A 95 -4.84 18.14 22.62
C ASP A 95 -4.93 18.31 24.15
#